data_AF-A0A2H9QLB6-F1
#
_entry.id   AF-A0A2H9QLB6-F1
#
_cell.length_a   1.000
_cell.length_b   1.000
_cell.length_c   1.000
_cell.angle_alpha   90.00
_cell.angle_beta   90.00
_cell.angle_gamma   90.00
#
_symmetry.space_group_name_H-M   'P 1'
#
loop_
_entity.id
_entity.type
_entity.pdbx_description
1 polymer ?
#
loop_
_entity_poly.entity_id
_entity_poly.type
_entity_poly.pdbx_seq_one_letter_code
_entity_poly.pdbx_strand_id
1 'polypeptide(L)'
;MADDESKKEKKGGNEKSDSIEIPVGKYLNGVKKNPWVAVSVVLAVLLVVSLFVGDKNMSVSEDEVSENVLGFLNSQVDGEVTLSSINEKGGYYELIVEFQGDMIPIYATLDGENLIADIVPLSGLPLDSGSGSSGASDARVDIEIPDDVYIKGQESAPITIIEFSDFECPFCGKFYSESYGQIVENYVDTGMVKFVYMHFPLSFHPQAMPAANAVECAGEQGMFYEYHNVLFENQQSLSEDNYVIWAGELGLDVKQFSECYDSSKYQDKINSQMAYGQQLGVSGTPGSFVGNPEEGYVSVSGAQPYSVFEQIISAELV
;
A
#
# COMPACT_ATOMS: atom_id res chain seq x y z
N MET A 1 -15.43 -30.05 74.52
CA MET A 1 -14.64 -31.27 74.80
C MET A 1 -14.15 -31.73 73.43
N ALA A 2 -13.07 -31.11 72.95
CA ALA A 2 -11.68 -31.44 73.27
C ALA A 2 -11.28 -32.69 72.46
N ASP A 3 -10.66 -32.51 71.28
CA ASP A 3 -9.19 -32.53 71.02
C ASP A 3 -8.89 -33.92 70.37
N ASP A 4 -7.96 -34.18 69.45
CA ASP A 4 -6.75 -33.49 69.03
C ASP A 4 -6.21 -34.10 67.70
N GLU A 5 -5.46 -33.27 66.97
CA GLU A 5 -4.34 -33.50 66.05
C GLU A 5 -4.18 -34.75 65.14
N SER A 6 -3.94 -34.49 63.85
CA SER A 6 -2.56 -34.59 63.30
C SER A 6 -2.39 -34.11 61.84
N LYS A 7 -1.27 -33.42 61.64
CA LYS A 7 -0.64 -32.83 60.44
C LYS A 7 -0.54 -33.73 59.18
N LYS A 8 -0.59 -33.07 58.01
CA LYS A 8 0.35 -33.07 56.84
C LYS A 8 -0.43 -32.58 55.60
N GLU A 9 0.05 -31.87 54.59
CA GLU A 9 1.34 -31.37 54.11
C GLU A 9 0.97 -30.34 53.01
N LYS A 10 1.64 -29.20 52.91
CA LYS A 10 1.47 -28.27 51.78
C LYS A 10 2.17 -28.86 50.54
N LYS A 11 1.43 -28.99 49.43
CA LYS A 11 2.00 -29.02 48.07
C LYS A 11 1.26 -27.99 47.22
N GLY A 12 2.03 -27.10 46.60
CA GLY A 12 1.54 -26.14 45.62
C GLY A 12 1.50 -26.71 44.21
N GLY A 13 1.13 -25.84 43.28
CA GLY A 13 1.45 -25.97 41.86
C GLY A 13 0.27 -26.26 40.95
N ASN A 14 0.01 -25.27 40.09
CA ASN A 14 -0.64 -25.31 38.78
C ASN A 14 -2.16 -25.56 38.69
N GLU A 15 -2.84 -24.45 38.41
CA GLU A 15 -3.99 -24.40 37.50
C GLU A 15 -3.68 -25.18 36.22
N LYS A 16 -4.54 -26.15 35.91
CA LYS A 16 -4.59 -26.83 34.62
C LYS A 16 -5.25 -25.87 33.63
N SER A 17 -4.55 -25.50 32.57
CA SER A 17 -5.21 -25.06 31.35
C SER A 17 -5.71 -26.32 30.61
N ASP A 18 -7.00 -26.38 30.35
CA ASP A 18 -7.61 -27.42 29.54
C ASP A 18 -7.15 -27.25 28.08
N SER A 19 -6.28 -28.14 27.61
CA SER A 19 -5.95 -28.24 26.18
C SER A 19 -7.04 -29.04 25.47
N ILE A 20 -7.76 -28.39 24.55
CA ILE A 20 -8.67 -29.07 23.63
C ILE A 20 -7.84 -29.59 22.45
N GLU A 21 -7.73 -30.91 22.31
CA GLU A 21 -7.13 -31.54 21.13
C GLU A 21 -8.15 -31.62 19.99
N ILE A 22 -7.84 -30.99 18.85
CA ILE A 22 -8.66 -31.06 17.63
C ILE A 22 -8.01 -32.07 16.66
N PRO A 23 -8.67 -33.20 16.32
CA PRO A 23 -8.10 -34.21 15.44
C PRO A 23 -8.22 -33.79 13.97
N VAL A 24 -7.25 -33.00 13.51
CA VAL A 24 -7.17 -32.43 12.15
C VAL A 24 -7.16 -33.52 11.06
N GLY A 25 -6.64 -34.70 11.38
CA GLY A 25 -6.49 -35.81 10.43
C GLY A 25 -7.81 -36.35 9.84
N LYS A 26 -8.96 -36.07 10.46
CA LYS A 26 -10.27 -36.49 9.93
C LYS A 26 -10.84 -35.53 8.88
N TYR A 27 -10.39 -34.27 8.87
CA TYR A 27 -10.88 -33.22 7.95
C TYR A 27 -10.12 -33.16 6.63
N LEU A 28 -8.99 -33.87 6.52
CA LEU A 28 -8.15 -33.87 5.31
C LEU A 28 -8.33 -35.12 4.43
N ASN A 29 -9.05 -36.13 4.91
CA ASN A 29 -9.32 -37.34 4.12
C ASN A 29 -10.46 -37.08 3.12
N GLY A 30 -10.09 -36.51 1.96
CA GLY A 30 -10.97 -36.32 0.82
C GLY A 30 -10.75 -35.01 0.05
N VAL A 31 -9.95 -34.09 0.58
CA VAL A 31 -9.69 -32.80 -0.09
C VAL A 31 -8.63 -33.01 -1.19
N LYS A 32 -9.06 -32.98 -2.45
CA LYS A 32 -8.14 -32.91 -3.59
C LYS A 32 -7.29 -31.64 -3.44
N LYS A 33 -5.97 -31.78 -3.57
CA LYS A 33 -4.98 -30.69 -3.49
C LYS A 33 -5.42 -29.52 -4.37
N ASN A 34 -5.97 -28.49 -3.74
CA ASN A 34 -6.29 -27.22 -4.37
C ASN A 34 -5.63 -26.13 -3.49
N PRO A 35 -4.67 -25.36 -4.01
CA PRO A 35 -3.82 -24.46 -3.21
C PRO A 35 -4.62 -23.42 -2.42
N TRP A 36 -5.81 -23.06 -2.88
CA TRP A 36 -6.70 -22.10 -2.20
C TRP A 36 -7.25 -22.57 -0.85
N VAL A 37 -7.42 -23.88 -0.63
CA VAL A 37 -7.95 -24.41 0.64
C VAL A 37 -6.88 -24.37 1.76
N ALA A 38 -5.59 -24.45 1.40
CA ALA A 38 -4.50 -24.30 2.36
C ALA A 38 -4.34 -22.85 2.83
N VAL A 39 -4.50 -21.88 1.92
CA VAL A 39 -4.42 -20.45 2.23
C VAL A 39 -5.54 -20.00 3.18
N SER A 40 -6.76 -20.52 3.00
CA SER A 40 -7.88 -20.19 3.88
C SER A 40 -7.74 -20.76 5.31
N VAL A 41 -7.11 -21.94 5.46
CA VAL A 41 -6.85 -22.54 6.77
C VAL A 41 -5.71 -21.84 7.50
N VAL A 42 -4.70 -21.35 6.78
CA VAL A 42 -3.58 -20.59 7.35
C VAL A 42 -4.03 -19.20 7.84
N LEU A 43 -4.87 -18.50 7.08
CA LEU A 43 -5.46 -17.20 7.49
C LEU A 43 -6.37 -17.33 8.73
N ALA A 44 -7.14 -18.42 8.83
CA ALA A 44 -8.00 -18.65 10.00
C ALA A 44 -7.22 -19.02 11.27
N VAL A 45 -6.02 -19.62 11.15
CA VAL A 45 -5.14 -19.93 12.29
C VAL A 45 -4.39 -18.68 12.76
N LEU A 46 -3.99 -17.78 11.85
CA LEU A 46 -3.33 -16.51 12.20
C LEU A 46 -4.24 -15.55 12.99
N LEU A 47 -5.54 -15.51 12.67
CA LEU A 47 -6.51 -14.64 13.34
C LEU A 47 -6.79 -15.05 14.81
N VAL A 48 -6.55 -16.31 15.18
CA VAL A 48 -6.75 -16.81 16.55
C VAL A 48 -5.52 -16.59 17.44
N VAL A 49 -4.33 -16.45 16.87
CA VAL A 49 -3.09 -16.20 17.63
C VAL A 49 -2.96 -14.73 18.06
N SER A 50 -3.63 -13.79 17.39
CA SER A 50 -3.69 -12.38 17.81
C SER A 50 -4.47 -12.10 19.10
N LEU A 51 -5.07 -13.11 19.76
CA LEU A 51 -5.78 -12.94 21.04
C LEU A 51 -4.99 -13.38 22.29
N PHE A 52 -3.71 -13.75 22.15
CA PHE A 52 -2.86 -14.05 23.32
C PHE A 52 -1.49 -13.36 23.22
N VAL A 53 -1.47 -12.04 23.36
CA VAL A 53 -0.25 -11.29 23.68
C VAL A 53 -0.03 -11.31 25.19
N GLY A 54 1.14 -11.80 25.60
CA GLY A 54 1.66 -11.71 26.96
C GLY A 54 3.17 -11.45 26.96
N ASP A 55 3.51 -10.15 26.99
CA ASP A 55 4.61 -9.55 27.77
C ASP A 55 6.09 -9.88 27.40
N LYS A 56 6.81 -8.91 26.77
CA LYS A 56 8.00 -8.20 27.32
C LYS A 56 8.96 -7.60 26.27
N ASN A 57 9.46 -6.40 26.59
CA ASN A 57 10.61 -5.71 26.01
C ASN A 57 11.82 -6.62 25.75
N MET A 58 12.23 -6.76 24.48
CA MET A 58 13.56 -7.24 24.11
C MET A 58 13.91 -6.73 22.70
N SER A 59 14.75 -5.70 22.61
CA SER A 59 15.37 -5.30 21.33
C SER A 59 16.51 -6.28 21.06
N VAL A 60 16.43 -7.01 19.95
CA VAL A 60 17.41 -8.01 19.51
C VAL A 60 18.48 -7.34 18.63
N SER A 61 19.69 -7.90 18.55
CA SER A 61 20.79 -7.31 17.77
C SER A 61 20.53 -7.36 16.26
N GLU A 62 21.06 -6.38 15.52
CA GLU A 62 20.95 -6.29 14.04
C GLU A 62 21.33 -7.58 13.32
N ASP A 63 22.38 -8.28 13.80
CA ASP A 63 22.85 -9.54 13.23
C ASP A 63 21.80 -10.65 13.36
N GLU A 64 21.15 -10.75 14.53
CA GLU A 64 20.15 -11.79 14.80
C GLU A 64 18.82 -11.51 14.08
N VAL A 65 18.43 -10.23 13.94
CA VAL A 65 17.30 -9.83 13.10
C VAL A 65 17.57 -10.14 11.62
N SER A 66 18.78 -9.86 11.16
CA SER A 66 19.19 -10.15 9.78
C SER A 66 19.14 -11.65 9.48
N GLU A 67 19.66 -12.49 10.37
CA GLU A 67 19.62 -13.95 10.21
C GLU A 67 18.18 -14.49 10.19
N ASN A 68 17.32 -14.01 11.09
CA ASN A 68 15.92 -14.43 11.14
C ASN A 68 15.16 -14.04 9.87
N VAL A 69 15.33 -12.79 9.41
CA VAL A 69 14.67 -12.28 8.20
C VAL A 69 15.17 -13.00 6.95
N LEU A 70 16.49 -13.11 6.76
CA LEU A 70 17.05 -13.81 5.60
C LEU A 70 16.71 -15.31 5.62
N GLY A 71 16.72 -15.94 6.79
CA GLY A 71 16.34 -17.35 6.94
C GLY A 71 14.88 -17.59 6.56
N PHE A 72 13.98 -16.70 6.97
CA PHE A 72 12.60 -16.73 6.54
C PHE A 72 12.48 -16.53 5.02
N LEU A 73 13.06 -15.47 4.46
CA LEU A 73 12.93 -15.15 3.03
C LEU A 73 13.48 -16.26 2.12
N ASN A 74 14.68 -16.77 2.42
CA ASN A 74 15.27 -17.88 1.68
C ASN A 74 14.48 -19.21 1.81
N SER A 75 13.61 -19.33 2.82
CA SER A 75 12.69 -20.48 2.93
C SER A 75 11.44 -20.35 2.05
N GLN A 76 11.12 -19.14 1.59
CA GLN A 76 9.89 -18.83 0.84
C GLN A 76 10.11 -18.70 -0.67
N VAL A 77 11.36 -18.45 -1.12
CA VAL A 77 11.67 -18.20 -2.53
C VAL A 77 12.67 -19.21 -3.09
N ASP A 78 12.53 -19.55 -4.37
CA ASP A 78 13.56 -20.31 -5.12
C ASP A 78 14.63 -19.33 -5.62
N GLY A 79 15.65 -19.11 -4.79
CA GLY A 79 16.81 -18.26 -5.09
C GLY A 79 17.51 -17.78 -3.82
N GLU A 80 18.69 -17.19 -3.95
CA GLU A 80 19.44 -16.63 -2.82
C GLU A 80 19.05 -15.17 -2.60
N VAL A 81 18.60 -14.87 -1.38
CA VAL A 81 18.35 -13.53 -0.87
C VAL A 81 19.53 -13.14 0.02
N THR A 82 20.22 -12.06 -0.33
CA THR A 82 21.37 -11.54 0.44
C THR A 82 21.05 -10.18 1.04
N LEU A 83 21.56 -9.90 2.25
CA LEU A 83 21.42 -8.59 2.86
C LEU A 83 22.47 -7.61 2.29
N SER A 84 22.01 -6.46 1.82
CA SER A 84 22.86 -5.35 1.40
C SER A 84 23.11 -4.36 2.54
N SER A 85 22.07 -3.99 3.29
CA SER A 85 22.20 -3.13 4.47
C SER A 85 21.03 -3.32 5.45
N ILE A 86 21.27 -3.09 6.73
CA ILE A 86 20.24 -3.00 7.78
C ILE A 86 20.40 -1.67 8.52
N ASN A 87 19.29 -1.00 8.82
CA ASN A 87 19.27 0.21 9.64
C ASN A 87 18.07 0.19 10.59
N GLU A 88 18.31 0.45 11.88
CA GLU A 88 17.21 0.72 12.82
C GLU A 88 16.58 2.09 12.52
N LYS A 89 15.26 2.10 12.31
CA LYS A 89 14.48 3.32 12.09
C LYS A 89 13.26 3.31 13.00
N GLY A 90 13.21 4.21 13.98
CA GLY A 90 11.97 4.57 14.68
C GLY A 90 11.13 3.41 15.25
N GLY A 91 11.77 2.35 15.77
CA GLY A 91 11.07 1.21 16.38
C GLY A 91 10.93 -0.03 15.48
N TYR A 92 11.65 -0.09 14.37
CA TYR A 92 11.74 -1.24 13.45
C TYR A 92 13.10 -1.26 12.74
N TYR A 93 13.40 -2.34 12.02
CA TYR A 93 14.55 -2.44 11.13
C TYR A 93 14.12 -2.31 9.67
N GLU A 94 14.82 -1.47 8.90
CA GLU A 94 14.77 -1.47 7.43
C GLU A 94 15.95 -2.28 6.90
N LEU A 95 15.65 -3.35 6.17
CA LEU A 95 16.61 -4.22 5.52
C LEU A 95 16.51 -4.01 4.01
N ILE A 96 17.63 -3.70 3.36
CA ILE A 96 17.72 -3.73 1.90
C ILE A 96 18.27 -5.10 1.53
N VAL A 97 17.45 -5.92 0.90
CA VAL A 97 17.84 -7.24 0.42
C VAL A 97 18.02 -7.24 -1.09
N GLU A 98 18.95 -8.03 -1.59
CA GLU A 98 19.14 -8.27 -3.01
C GLU A 98 18.55 -9.64 -3.36
N PHE A 99 17.71 -9.69 -4.39
CA PHE A 99 17.16 -10.93 -4.94
C PHE A 99 17.12 -10.82 -6.46
N GLN A 100 17.78 -11.74 -7.16
CA GLN A 100 17.85 -11.77 -8.63
C GLN A 100 18.35 -10.46 -9.29
N GLY A 101 19.15 -9.67 -8.57
CA GLY A 101 19.69 -8.38 -9.02
C GLY A 101 18.81 -7.18 -8.70
N ASP A 102 17.63 -7.40 -8.11
CA ASP A 102 16.75 -6.34 -7.63
C ASP A 102 17.00 -6.05 -6.15
N MET A 103 17.04 -4.76 -5.82
CA MET A 103 17.22 -4.25 -4.46
C MET A 103 15.84 -3.97 -3.85
N ILE A 104 15.44 -4.76 -2.87
CA ILE A 104 14.10 -4.77 -2.30
C ILE A 104 14.17 -4.29 -0.84
N PRO A 105 13.51 -3.18 -0.48
CA PRO A 105 13.39 -2.79 0.92
C PRO A 105 12.36 -3.68 1.64
N ILE A 106 12.73 -4.17 2.81
CA ILE A 106 11.89 -4.99 3.69
C ILE A 106 11.98 -4.41 5.10
N TYR A 107 10.85 -4.43 5.79
CA TYR A 107 10.78 -3.93 7.16
C TYR A 107 10.49 -5.05 8.14
N ALA A 108 11.12 -5.01 9.31
CA ALA A 108 10.94 -6.02 10.36
C ALA A 108 10.81 -5.37 11.74
N THR A 109 10.10 -6.03 12.66
CA THR A 109 10.02 -5.62 14.06
C THR A 109 11.40 -5.68 14.74
N LEU A 110 11.60 -4.95 15.84
CA LEU A 110 12.89 -4.93 16.57
C LEU A 110 13.28 -6.29 17.19
N ASP A 111 12.33 -7.21 17.33
CA ASP A 111 12.58 -8.59 17.73
C ASP A 111 12.93 -9.51 16.54
N GLY A 112 12.78 -9.03 15.30
CA GLY A 112 13.05 -9.77 14.07
C GLY A 112 12.09 -10.93 13.81
N GLU A 113 11.01 -11.07 14.59
CA GLU A 113 10.08 -12.20 14.47
C GLU A 113 8.98 -11.95 13.44
N ASN A 114 8.70 -10.68 13.10
CA ASN A 114 7.62 -10.30 12.20
C ASN A 114 8.13 -9.36 11.09
N LEU A 115 7.74 -9.66 9.85
CA LEU A 115 7.88 -8.73 8.74
C LEU A 115 6.74 -7.71 8.78
N ILE A 116 7.07 -6.44 8.61
CA ILE A 116 6.11 -5.35 8.55
C ILE A 116 5.82 -5.11 7.08
N ALA A 117 4.62 -5.53 6.65
CA ALA A 117 4.20 -5.49 5.26
C ALA A 117 4.01 -4.05 4.73
N ASP A 118 3.93 -3.05 5.61
CA ASP A 118 3.84 -1.62 5.29
C ASP A 118 4.22 -0.81 6.53
N ILE A 119 5.19 0.09 6.42
CA ILE A 119 5.49 1.07 7.48
C ILE A 119 4.99 2.44 7.05
N VAL A 120 4.04 2.97 7.81
CA VAL A 120 3.82 4.41 7.90
C VAL A 120 4.94 4.96 8.80
N PRO A 121 5.87 5.78 8.30
CA PRO A 121 6.84 6.44 9.18
C PRO A 121 6.09 7.38 10.13
N LEU A 122 5.87 6.92 11.37
CA LEU A 122 5.28 7.70 12.46
C LEU A 122 6.13 8.92 12.86
N SER A 123 7.35 9.05 12.33
CA SER A 123 8.21 10.23 12.46
C SER A 123 7.65 11.51 11.82
N GLY A 124 6.55 11.41 11.06
CA GLY A 124 5.86 12.55 10.45
C GLY A 124 4.59 13.02 11.14
N LEU A 125 4.06 12.32 12.15
CA LEU A 125 2.87 12.80 12.88
C LEU A 125 3.29 13.76 13.99
N PRO A 126 2.82 15.02 14.01
CA PRO A 126 3.08 15.94 15.11
C PRO A 126 2.30 15.49 16.36
N LEU A 127 2.92 14.64 17.16
CA LEU A 127 2.61 14.52 18.59
C LEU A 127 3.71 15.27 19.34
N ASP A 128 3.65 16.61 19.28
CA ASP A 128 4.53 17.43 20.11
C ASP A 128 4.09 17.35 21.57
N SER A 129 4.97 16.79 22.40
CA SER A 129 5.41 17.55 23.57
C SER A 129 6.86 17.22 23.88
N GLY A 130 7.78 17.92 23.22
CA GLY A 130 9.05 18.32 23.81
C GLY A 130 10.33 17.72 23.23
N SER A 131 11.12 18.63 22.64
CA SER A 131 12.59 18.67 22.65
C SER A 131 13.37 17.94 21.52
N GLY A 132 13.60 18.68 20.44
CA GLY A 132 14.97 18.89 19.94
C GLY A 132 15.45 18.10 18.71
N SER A 133 15.34 18.73 17.54
CA SER A 133 16.33 18.76 16.45
C SER A 133 16.81 17.44 15.81
N SER A 134 16.17 17.05 14.70
CA SER A 134 16.80 16.90 13.36
C SER A 134 15.73 16.53 12.34
N GLY A 135 15.59 17.33 11.28
CA GLY A 135 14.38 17.47 10.46
C GLY A 135 13.86 16.19 9.78
N ALA A 136 12.54 15.99 9.89
CA ALA A 136 11.76 15.70 8.69
C ALA A 136 12.10 16.80 7.68
N SER A 137 12.45 16.44 6.45
CA SER A 137 12.84 17.44 5.49
C SER A 137 11.67 18.42 5.28
N ASP A 138 11.91 19.68 5.61
CA ASP A 138 11.28 20.89 5.02
C ASP A 138 11.36 20.91 3.47
N ALA A 139 11.80 19.84 2.82
CA ALA A 139 11.94 19.72 1.38
C ALA A 139 10.56 19.45 0.78
N ARG A 140 9.80 20.52 0.59
CA ARG A 140 8.68 20.55 -0.35
C ARG A 140 9.22 20.38 -1.76
N VAL A 141 8.46 19.66 -2.58
CA VAL A 141 8.80 19.42 -3.99
C VAL A 141 8.06 20.46 -4.83
N ASP A 142 8.79 21.18 -5.68
CA ASP A 142 8.17 22.03 -6.69
C ASP A 142 7.68 21.17 -7.85
N ILE A 143 6.38 21.22 -8.12
CA ILE A 143 5.74 20.43 -9.18
C ILE A 143 5.05 21.35 -10.15
N GLU A 144 5.39 21.19 -11.43
CA GLU A 144 4.72 21.80 -12.56
C GLU A 144 3.69 20.79 -13.08
N ILE A 145 2.41 21.09 -12.89
CA ILE A 145 1.31 20.27 -13.38
C ILE A 145 1.16 20.53 -14.89
N PRO A 146 1.27 19.51 -15.77
CA PRO A 146 1.08 19.71 -17.21
C PRO A 146 -0.34 20.22 -17.54
N ASP A 147 -0.47 21.05 -18.58
CA ASP A 147 -1.75 21.64 -18.99
C ASP A 147 -2.77 20.61 -19.52
N ASP A 148 -2.32 19.41 -19.89
CA ASP A 148 -3.13 18.35 -20.53
C ASP A 148 -3.57 17.25 -19.55
N VAL A 149 -3.49 17.50 -18.24
CA VAL A 149 -4.01 16.59 -17.21
C VAL A 149 -5.53 16.66 -17.10
N TYR A 150 -6.13 15.58 -16.58
CA TYR A 150 -7.52 15.59 -16.17
C TYR A 150 -7.61 15.92 -14.68
N ILE A 151 -8.61 16.73 -14.32
CA ILE A 151 -8.78 17.26 -12.97
C ILE A 151 -10.14 16.82 -12.43
N LYS A 152 -10.13 16.21 -11.25
CA LYS A 152 -11.35 15.94 -10.47
C LYS A 152 -11.49 17.03 -9.40
N GLY A 153 -12.66 17.67 -9.37
CA GLY A 153 -12.95 18.77 -8.46
C GLY A 153 -12.93 20.14 -9.14
N GLN A 154 -12.80 21.20 -8.35
CA GLN A 154 -12.76 22.57 -8.86
C GLN A 154 -11.34 22.98 -9.22
N GLU A 155 -11.14 23.53 -10.41
CA GLU A 155 -9.81 24.00 -10.88
C GLU A 155 -9.15 25.00 -9.92
N SER A 156 -9.98 25.81 -9.25
CA SER A 156 -9.58 26.84 -8.30
C SER A 156 -9.43 26.35 -6.86
N ALA A 157 -9.49 25.04 -6.61
CA ALA A 157 -9.29 24.50 -5.27
C ALA A 157 -7.91 24.90 -4.73
N PRO A 158 -7.81 25.34 -3.47
CA PRO A 158 -6.55 25.85 -2.91
C PRO A 158 -5.48 24.75 -2.78
N ILE A 159 -5.90 23.50 -2.55
CA ILE A 159 -5.00 22.36 -2.40
C ILE A 159 -5.11 21.45 -3.61
N THR A 160 -3.97 20.91 -4.03
CA THR A 160 -3.89 19.90 -5.09
C THR A 160 -3.27 18.62 -4.56
N ILE A 161 -3.91 17.49 -4.88
CA ILE A 161 -3.31 16.16 -4.77
C ILE A 161 -2.92 15.72 -6.17
N ILE A 162 -1.65 15.38 -6.37
CA ILE A 162 -1.11 14.84 -7.61
C ILE A 162 -0.71 13.40 -7.32
N GLU A 163 -1.38 12.42 -7.92
CA GLU A 163 -1.08 11.01 -7.75
C GLU A 163 -0.43 10.42 -9.00
N PHE A 164 0.78 9.89 -8.86
CA PHE A 164 1.40 9.00 -9.83
C PHE A 164 0.99 7.56 -9.54
N SER A 165 0.29 6.94 -10.49
CA SER A 165 -0.44 5.70 -10.24
C SER A 165 -0.44 4.75 -11.43
N ASP A 166 -0.85 3.52 -11.15
CA ASP A 166 -0.84 2.38 -12.08
C ASP A 166 -2.13 1.58 -11.89
N PHE A 167 -2.91 1.40 -12.97
CA PHE A 167 -4.19 0.71 -12.92
C PHE A 167 -4.10 -0.78 -12.60
N GLU A 168 -2.98 -1.46 -12.83
CA GLU A 168 -2.77 -2.87 -12.47
C GLU A 168 -2.17 -3.03 -11.06
N CYS A 169 -1.65 -1.96 -10.47
CA CYS A 169 -1.03 -2.02 -9.15
C CYS A 169 -2.06 -2.32 -8.03
N PRO A 170 -1.85 -3.37 -7.22
CA PRO A 170 -2.77 -3.72 -6.14
C PRO A 170 -2.80 -2.67 -5.02
N PHE A 171 -1.69 -1.97 -4.76
CA PHE A 171 -1.66 -0.88 -3.78
C PHE A 171 -2.44 0.34 -4.25
N CYS A 172 -2.38 0.67 -5.55
CA CYS A 172 -3.24 1.71 -6.12
C CYS A 172 -4.71 1.33 -5.94
N GLY A 173 -5.09 0.10 -6.27
CA GLY A 173 -6.43 -0.44 -6.00
C GLY A 173 -6.87 -0.32 -4.55
N LYS A 174 -5.97 -0.63 -3.61
CA LYS A 174 -6.21 -0.44 -2.17
C LYS A 174 -6.46 1.03 -1.83
N PHE A 175 -5.63 1.96 -2.31
CA PHE A 175 -5.86 3.39 -2.10
C PHE A 175 -7.23 3.84 -2.64
N TYR A 176 -7.60 3.39 -3.83
CA TYR A 176 -8.88 3.74 -4.45
C TYR A 176 -10.09 3.18 -3.69
N SER A 177 -9.97 1.98 -3.13
CA SER A 177 -11.04 1.34 -2.35
C SER A 177 -11.14 1.81 -0.90
N GLU A 178 -10.04 2.25 -0.28
CA GLU A 178 -9.99 2.58 1.15
C GLU A 178 -9.90 4.07 1.46
N SER A 179 -9.22 4.87 0.62
CA SER A 179 -8.87 6.26 0.93
C SER A 179 -9.48 7.26 -0.06
N TYR A 180 -9.40 6.99 -1.36
CA TYR A 180 -9.81 7.94 -2.41
C TYR A 180 -11.25 8.43 -2.27
N GLY A 181 -12.21 7.52 -2.03
CA GLY A 181 -13.61 7.88 -1.88
C GLY A 181 -13.85 8.90 -0.75
N GLN A 182 -13.16 8.74 0.39
CA GLN A 182 -13.25 9.69 1.50
C GLN A 182 -12.58 11.03 1.18
N ILE A 183 -11.46 11.03 0.44
CA ILE A 183 -10.83 12.28 -0.04
C ILE A 183 -11.79 13.03 -0.96
N VAL A 184 -12.44 12.31 -1.87
CA VAL A 184 -13.39 12.90 -2.82
C VAL A 184 -14.57 13.53 -2.08
N GLU A 185 -15.24 12.77 -1.22
CA GLU A 185 -16.43 13.23 -0.49
C GLU A 185 -16.13 14.42 0.41
N ASN A 186 -15.02 14.38 1.17
CA ASN A 186 -14.75 15.38 2.20
C ASN A 186 -14.05 16.63 1.67
N TYR A 187 -13.24 16.52 0.60
CA TYR A 187 -12.40 17.62 0.14
C TYR A 187 -12.59 18.01 -1.33
N VAL A 188 -12.78 17.03 -2.23
CA VAL A 188 -12.87 17.33 -3.67
C VAL A 188 -14.25 17.90 -4.01
N ASP A 189 -15.31 17.24 -3.54
CA ASP A 189 -16.69 17.69 -3.78
C ASP A 189 -17.03 18.99 -3.06
N THR A 190 -16.29 19.30 -1.99
CA THR A 190 -16.41 20.57 -1.25
C THR A 190 -15.62 21.72 -1.90
N GLY A 191 -14.79 21.43 -2.91
CA GLY A 191 -13.96 22.41 -3.61
C GLY A 191 -12.67 22.81 -2.86
N MET A 192 -12.32 22.10 -1.79
CA MET A 192 -11.08 22.35 -1.04
C MET A 192 -9.86 21.72 -1.70
N VAL A 193 -10.05 20.59 -2.37
CA VAL A 193 -8.99 19.87 -3.08
C VAL A 193 -9.36 19.70 -4.55
N LYS A 194 -8.38 19.83 -5.44
CA LYS A 194 -8.44 19.23 -6.77
C LYS A 194 -7.49 18.04 -6.83
N PHE A 195 -7.95 16.96 -7.45
CA PHE A 195 -7.19 15.74 -7.59
C PHE A 195 -6.74 15.59 -9.04
N VAL A 196 -5.45 15.33 -9.24
CA VAL A 196 -4.79 15.15 -10.54
C VAL A 196 -4.23 13.74 -10.59
N TYR A 197 -4.61 12.99 -11.61
CA TYR A 197 -4.05 11.67 -11.88
C TYR A 197 -2.91 11.79 -12.90
N MET A 198 -1.76 11.18 -12.59
CA MET A 198 -0.59 11.09 -13.46
C MET A 198 -0.24 9.60 -13.66
N HIS A 199 -0.01 9.22 -14.92
CA HIS A 199 0.32 7.84 -15.25
C HIS A 199 1.75 7.49 -14.82
N PHE A 200 1.89 6.34 -14.16
CA PHE A 200 3.17 5.74 -13.82
C PHE A 200 3.12 4.22 -14.01
N PRO A 201 2.91 3.73 -15.25
CA PRO A 201 2.78 2.30 -15.49
C PRO A 201 4.10 1.57 -15.23
N LEU A 202 4.10 0.63 -14.28
CA LEU A 202 5.29 -0.12 -13.91
C LEU A 202 5.58 -1.19 -14.96
N SER A 203 6.85 -1.36 -15.34
CA SER A 203 7.23 -2.24 -16.46
C SER A 203 6.90 -3.73 -16.26
N PHE A 204 6.71 -4.15 -15.01
CA PHE A 204 6.32 -5.52 -14.65
C PHE A 204 4.80 -5.72 -14.59
N HIS A 205 4.01 -4.67 -14.82
CA HIS A 205 2.56 -4.71 -14.95
C HIS A 205 2.18 -4.63 -16.45
N PRO A 206 1.90 -5.78 -17.10
CA PRO A 206 1.67 -5.84 -18.55
C PRO A 206 0.43 -5.07 -19.03
N GLN A 207 -0.57 -4.87 -18.17
CA GLN A 207 -1.80 -4.12 -18.45
C GLN A 207 -1.74 -2.65 -18.01
N ALA A 208 -0.70 -2.21 -17.27
CA ALA A 208 -0.60 -0.83 -16.81
C ALA A 208 -0.59 0.20 -17.95
N MET A 209 0.31 0.02 -18.94
CA MET A 209 0.39 0.90 -20.11
C MET A 209 -0.85 0.81 -21.01
N PRO A 210 -1.38 -0.39 -21.35
CA PRO A 210 -2.67 -0.52 -22.02
C PRO A 210 -3.82 0.20 -21.33
N ALA A 211 -4.00 0.02 -20.02
CA ALA A 211 -5.06 0.65 -19.24
C ALA A 211 -4.91 2.18 -19.20
N ALA A 212 -3.67 2.68 -19.04
CA ALA A 212 -3.36 4.11 -19.12
C ALA A 212 -3.75 4.71 -20.48
N ASN A 213 -3.45 4.02 -21.58
CA ASN A 213 -3.85 4.48 -22.91
C ASN A 213 -5.39 4.40 -23.11
N ALA A 214 -6.05 3.37 -22.58
CA ALA A 214 -7.50 3.23 -22.62
C ALA A 214 -8.23 4.39 -21.91
N VAL A 215 -7.80 4.76 -20.69
CA VAL A 215 -8.44 5.86 -19.94
C VAL A 215 -8.22 7.21 -20.61
N GLU A 216 -7.07 7.43 -21.26
CA GLU A 216 -6.81 8.65 -22.03
C GLU A 216 -7.74 8.75 -23.26
N CYS A 217 -7.99 7.62 -23.94
CA CYS A 217 -8.96 7.56 -25.04
C CYS A 217 -10.40 7.81 -24.59
N ALA A 218 -10.76 7.40 -23.37
CA ALA A 218 -12.04 7.80 -22.76
C ALA A 218 -12.04 9.28 -22.37
N GLY A 219 -10.91 9.80 -21.89
CA GLY A 219 -10.70 11.20 -21.56
C GLY A 219 -10.85 12.14 -22.75
N GLU A 220 -10.40 11.73 -23.95
CA GLU A 220 -10.64 12.47 -25.20
C GLU A 220 -12.14 12.71 -25.47
N GLN A 221 -12.99 11.83 -24.94
CA GLN A 221 -14.45 11.90 -25.05
C GLN A 221 -15.11 12.47 -23.78
N GLY A 222 -14.32 12.99 -22.84
CA GLY A 222 -14.79 13.65 -21.62
C GLY A 222 -15.17 12.70 -20.47
N MET A 223 -14.77 11.43 -20.52
CA MET A 223 -15.12 10.41 -19.50
C MET A 223 -13.88 9.84 -18.79
N PHE A 224 -12.84 10.65 -18.57
CA PHE A 224 -11.60 10.17 -17.97
C PHE A 224 -11.84 9.55 -16.59
N TYR A 225 -12.49 10.27 -15.67
CA TYR A 225 -12.65 9.80 -14.28
C TYR A 225 -13.68 8.68 -14.14
N GLU A 226 -14.70 8.66 -14.98
CA GLU A 226 -15.67 7.57 -15.05
C GLU A 226 -14.98 6.28 -15.49
N TYR A 227 -14.16 6.35 -16.54
CA TYR A 227 -13.43 5.20 -17.06
C TYR A 227 -12.31 4.76 -16.10
N HIS A 228 -11.61 5.72 -15.51
CA HIS A 228 -10.63 5.50 -14.45
C HIS A 228 -11.22 4.67 -13.29
N ASN A 229 -12.44 5.01 -12.84
CA ASN A 229 -13.10 4.26 -11.77
C ASN A 229 -13.40 2.82 -12.23
N VAL A 230 -13.88 2.63 -13.46
CA VAL A 230 -14.13 1.29 -14.01
C VAL A 230 -12.85 0.45 -14.01
N LEU A 231 -11.70 1.03 -14.37
CA LEU A 231 -10.43 0.31 -14.34
C LEU A 231 -10.04 -0.16 -12.93
N PHE A 232 -10.13 0.72 -11.92
CA PHE A 232 -9.82 0.35 -10.54
C PHE A 232 -10.84 -0.60 -9.91
N GLU A 233 -12.12 -0.51 -10.28
CA GLU A 233 -13.14 -1.46 -9.84
C GLU A 233 -12.95 -2.86 -10.44
N ASN A 234 -12.24 -2.97 -11.56
CA ASN A 234 -12.10 -4.20 -12.34
C ASN A 234 -10.64 -4.60 -12.62
N GLN A 235 -9.69 -4.28 -11.72
CA GLN A 235 -8.25 -4.51 -11.94
C GLN A 235 -7.89 -5.95 -12.35
N GLN A 236 -8.61 -6.95 -11.84
CA GLN A 236 -8.36 -8.37 -12.17
C GLN A 236 -8.83 -8.77 -13.58
N SER A 237 -9.56 -7.88 -14.26
CA SER A 237 -10.14 -8.10 -15.58
C SER A 237 -9.57 -7.14 -16.64
N LEU A 238 -8.50 -6.41 -16.33
CA LEU A 238 -7.82 -5.54 -17.29
C LEU A 238 -7.38 -6.35 -18.52
N SER A 239 -7.91 -5.97 -19.68
CA SER A 239 -7.59 -6.59 -20.97
C SER A 239 -8.13 -5.71 -22.11
N GLU A 240 -7.53 -5.84 -23.29
CA GLU A 240 -7.95 -5.14 -24.51
C GLU A 240 -9.45 -5.29 -24.80
N ASP A 241 -9.97 -6.52 -24.75
CA ASP A 241 -11.39 -6.80 -24.98
C ASP A 241 -12.28 -6.02 -23.98
N ASN A 242 -11.92 -6.05 -22.70
CA ASN A 242 -12.69 -5.37 -21.67
C ASN A 242 -12.59 -3.85 -21.76
N TYR A 243 -11.48 -3.29 -22.23
CA TYR A 243 -11.37 -1.85 -22.42
C TYR A 243 -12.40 -1.31 -23.40
N VAL A 244 -12.58 -2.01 -24.52
CA VAL A 244 -13.59 -1.66 -25.54
C VAL A 244 -15.01 -1.89 -25.02
N ILE A 245 -15.24 -2.97 -24.26
CA ILE A 245 -16.55 -3.26 -23.64
C ILE A 245 -16.95 -2.14 -22.68
N TRP A 246 -16.07 -1.78 -21.74
CA TRP A 246 -16.33 -0.73 -20.76
C TRP A 246 -16.55 0.65 -21.39
N ALA A 247 -15.84 0.94 -22.49
CA ALA A 247 -16.10 2.16 -23.26
C ALA A 247 -17.54 2.20 -23.77
N GLY A 248 -18.02 1.09 -24.33
CA GLY A 248 -19.41 0.95 -24.78
C GLY A 248 -20.43 1.05 -23.63
N GLU A 249 -20.15 0.46 -22.47
CA GLU A 249 -21.01 0.52 -21.28
C GLU A 249 -21.14 1.93 -20.72
N LEU A 250 -20.07 2.74 -20.81
CA LEU A 250 -20.07 4.16 -20.46
C LEU A 250 -20.70 5.06 -21.54
N GLY A 251 -21.15 4.49 -22.65
CA GLY A 251 -21.81 5.23 -23.73
C GLY A 251 -20.86 6.05 -24.62
N LEU A 252 -19.56 5.71 -24.62
CA LEU A 252 -18.57 6.32 -25.50
C LEU A 252 -18.81 5.92 -26.97
N ASP A 253 -18.31 6.73 -27.90
CA ASP A 253 -18.14 6.31 -29.29
C ASP A 253 -17.04 5.24 -29.33
N VAL A 254 -17.48 3.98 -29.38
CA VAL A 254 -16.60 2.80 -29.42
C VAL A 254 -15.66 2.84 -30.62
N LYS A 255 -16.09 3.38 -31.76
CA LYS A 255 -15.23 3.46 -32.94
C LYS A 255 -14.11 4.47 -32.72
N GLN A 256 -14.44 5.66 -32.21
CA GLN A 256 -13.44 6.67 -31.86
C GLN A 256 -12.48 6.14 -30.78
N PHE A 257 -13.02 5.45 -29.78
CA PHE A 257 -12.24 4.83 -28.71
C PHE A 257 -11.25 3.80 -29.25
N SER A 258 -11.70 2.84 -30.06
CA SER A 258 -10.83 1.81 -30.64
C SER A 258 -9.77 2.41 -31.55
N GLU A 259 -10.11 3.39 -32.40
CA GLU A 259 -9.12 4.07 -33.25
C GLU A 259 -8.03 4.79 -32.41
N CYS A 260 -8.42 5.43 -31.31
CA CYS A 260 -7.48 6.03 -30.36
C CYS A 260 -6.60 4.97 -29.66
N TYR A 261 -7.23 3.90 -29.18
CA TYR A 261 -6.55 2.86 -28.41
C TYR A 261 -5.56 2.07 -29.27
N ASP A 262 -6.00 1.59 -30.44
CA ASP A 262 -5.20 0.77 -31.37
C ASP A 262 -3.98 1.52 -31.91
N SER A 263 -4.06 2.85 -32.00
CA SER A 263 -2.95 3.70 -32.43
C SER A 263 -1.97 4.03 -31.30
N SER A 264 -2.24 3.60 -30.06
CA SER A 264 -1.45 3.96 -28.87
C SER A 264 -1.26 5.48 -28.74
N LYS A 265 -2.32 6.23 -29.07
CA LYS A 265 -2.27 7.68 -29.29
C LYS A 265 -1.62 8.46 -28.14
N TYR A 266 -1.79 7.99 -26.90
CA TYR A 266 -1.33 8.69 -25.69
C TYR A 266 -0.04 8.13 -25.09
N GLN A 267 0.62 7.18 -25.77
CA GLN A 267 1.83 6.54 -25.27
C GLN A 267 2.95 7.55 -24.92
N ASP A 268 3.18 8.56 -25.74
CA ASP A 268 4.20 9.58 -25.49
C ASP A 268 3.87 10.46 -24.27
N LYS A 269 2.58 10.79 -24.09
CA LYS A 269 2.10 11.51 -22.91
C LYS A 269 2.34 10.69 -21.64
N ILE A 270 1.94 9.42 -21.66
CA ILE A 270 2.10 8.49 -20.54
C ILE A 270 3.58 8.32 -20.18
N ASN A 271 4.45 8.11 -21.17
CA ASN A 271 5.89 8.01 -20.96
C ASN A 271 6.49 9.29 -20.37
N SER A 272 6.00 10.46 -20.79
CA SER A 272 6.45 11.76 -20.28
C SER A 272 6.04 11.95 -18.82
N GLN A 273 4.81 11.59 -18.46
CA GLN A 273 4.35 11.62 -17.05
C GLN A 273 5.14 10.66 -16.17
N MET A 274 5.38 9.42 -16.63
CA MET A 274 6.20 8.45 -15.92
C MET A 274 7.63 8.96 -15.70
N ALA A 275 8.27 9.50 -16.74
CA ALA A 275 9.62 10.08 -16.63
C ALA A 275 9.65 11.29 -15.69
N TYR A 276 8.58 12.11 -15.69
CA TYR A 276 8.46 13.23 -14.77
C TYR A 276 8.32 12.76 -13.32
N GLY A 277 7.49 11.75 -13.04
CA GLY A 277 7.42 11.12 -11.72
C GLY A 277 8.77 10.61 -11.24
N GLN A 278 9.54 9.95 -12.12
CA GLN A 278 10.90 9.48 -11.80
C GLN A 278 11.85 10.63 -11.45
N GLN A 279 11.76 11.76 -12.16
CA GLN A 279 12.53 12.97 -11.87
C GLN A 279 12.18 13.55 -10.49
N LEU A 280 10.91 13.47 -10.08
CA LEU A 280 10.43 13.89 -8.76
C LEU A 280 10.76 12.88 -7.65
N GLY A 281 11.38 11.75 -7.98
CA GLY A 281 11.76 10.71 -7.02
C GLY A 281 10.69 9.64 -6.77
N VAL A 282 9.64 9.56 -7.59
CA VAL A 282 8.67 8.46 -7.54
C VAL A 282 9.37 7.18 -7.99
N SER A 283 9.44 6.20 -7.08
CA SER A 283 10.08 4.90 -7.30
C SER A 283 9.08 3.73 -7.25
N GLY A 284 7.80 4.00 -6.97
CA GLY A 284 6.72 3.03 -6.90
C GLY A 284 5.35 3.70 -6.82
N THR A 285 4.28 2.92 -6.88
CA THR A 285 2.90 3.42 -6.95
C THR A 285 2.01 2.89 -5.81
N PRO A 286 1.06 3.67 -5.29
CA PRO A 286 0.84 5.08 -5.65
C PRO A 286 1.92 5.98 -5.03
N GLY A 287 2.34 7.00 -5.77
CA GLY A 287 3.20 8.08 -5.28
C GLY A 287 2.44 9.39 -5.36
N SER A 288 2.08 9.97 -4.21
CA SER A 288 1.26 11.17 -4.14
C SER A 288 2.05 12.40 -3.70
N PHE A 289 1.60 13.57 -4.13
CA PHE A 289 2.10 14.87 -3.70
C PHE A 289 0.92 15.75 -3.30
N VAL A 290 0.95 16.33 -2.10
CA VAL A 290 -0.16 17.10 -1.53
C VAL A 290 0.33 18.48 -1.13
N GLY A 291 -0.31 19.53 -1.61
CA GLY A 291 0.09 20.91 -1.31
C GLY A 291 -0.43 21.89 -2.34
N ASN A 292 0.32 22.97 -2.56
CA ASN A 292 -0.03 24.01 -3.52
C ASN A 292 1.23 24.57 -4.22
N PRO A 293 1.09 25.25 -5.38
CA PRO A 293 2.24 25.78 -6.11
C PRO A 293 3.01 26.90 -5.40
N GLU A 294 2.44 27.57 -4.39
CA GLU A 294 3.08 28.68 -3.69
C GLU A 294 4.07 28.19 -2.64
N GLU A 295 3.69 27.15 -1.90
CA GLU A 295 4.52 26.55 -0.86
C GLU A 295 5.30 25.34 -1.36
N GLY A 296 4.81 24.66 -2.40
CA GLY A 296 5.30 23.37 -2.86
C GLY A 296 4.55 22.20 -2.21
N TYR A 297 4.94 20.98 -2.55
CA TYR A 297 4.17 19.78 -2.24
C TYR A 297 4.88 18.84 -1.26
N VAL A 298 4.10 18.23 -0.37
CA VAL A 298 4.52 17.16 0.53
C VAL A 298 4.37 15.81 -0.18
N SER A 299 5.45 15.04 -0.26
CA SER A 299 5.45 13.69 -0.83
C SER A 299 4.80 12.69 0.13
N VAL A 300 3.94 11.82 -0.40
CA VAL A 300 3.23 10.74 0.30
C VAL A 300 3.43 9.45 -0.50
N SER A 301 4.19 8.50 0.04
CA SER A 301 4.54 7.26 -0.65
C SER A 301 3.64 6.10 -0.25
N GLY A 302 3.14 5.36 -1.23
CA GLY A 302 2.32 4.15 -1.05
C GLY A 302 0.85 4.45 -0.77
N ALA A 303 0.08 3.37 -0.60
CA ALA A 303 -1.36 3.42 -0.35
C ALA A 303 -1.67 3.83 1.11
N GLN A 304 -1.39 5.09 1.43
CA GLN A 304 -1.58 5.62 2.78
C GLN A 304 -3.06 5.71 3.15
N PRO A 305 -3.41 5.51 4.43
CA PRO A 305 -4.77 5.70 4.92
C PRO A 305 -5.27 7.13 4.73
N TYR A 306 -6.59 7.29 4.57
CA TYR A 306 -7.25 8.60 4.47
C TYR A 306 -6.79 9.61 5.53
N SER A 307 -6.55 9.15 6.77
CA SER A 307 -6.12 10.02 7.88
C SER A 307 -4.78 10.74 7.63
N VAL A 308 -3.88 10.16 6.83
CA VAL A 308 -2.61 10.81 6.44
C VAL A 308 -2.90 11.98 5.50
N PHE A 309 -3.73 11.77 4.49
CA PHE A 309 -4.15 12.83 3.56
C PHE A 309 -4.92 13.93 4.28
N GLU A 310 -5.87 13.57 5.15
CA GLU A 310 -6.64 14.52 5.97
C GLU A 310 -5.72 15.40 6.83
N GLN A 311 -4.70 14.82 7.47
CA GLN A 311 -3.77 15.59 8.29
C GLN A 311 -2.98 16.59 7.44
N ILE A 312 -2.46 16.17 6.27
CA ILE A 312 -1.69 17.05 5.39
C ILE A 312 -2.59 18.16 4.84
N ILE A 313 -3.75 17.82 4.27
CA ILE A 313 -4.71 18.82 3.74
C ILE A 313 -5.08 19.83 4.84
N SER A 314 -5.36 19.36 6.06
CA SER A 314 -5.72 20.23 7.17
C SER A 314 -4.60 21.18 7.57
N ALA A 315 -3.34 20.76 7.44
CA ALA A 315 -2.18 21.61 7.70
C ALA A 315 -1.96 22.67 6.62
N GLU A 316 -2.31 22.37 5.36
CA GLU A 316 -2.16 23.28 4.21
C GLU A 316 -3.29 24.32 4.08
N LEU A 317 -4.43 24.10 4.74
CA LEU A 317 -5.60 24.99 4.69
C LEU A 317 -5.58 26.11 5.75
N VAL A 318 -4.51 26.23 6.55
CA VAL A 318 -4.38 27.18 7.67
C VAL A 318 -3.89 28.55 7.20
#